data_AF-A0AAV0U357-F1
#
_entry.id   AF-A0AAV0U357-F1
#
_cell.length_a   1.000
_cell.length_b   1.000
_cell.length_c   1.000
_cell.angle_alpha   90.00
_cell.angle_beta   90.00
_cell.angle_gamma   90.00
#
_symmetry.space_group_name_H-M   'P 1'
#
loop_
_entity.id
_entity.type
_entity.pdbx_description
1 polymer ?
#
loop_
_entity_poly.entity_id
_entity_poly.type
_entity_poly.pdbx_seq_one_letter_code
_entity_poly.pdbx_strand_id
1 'polypeptide(L)'
;MMEFDELVHVNKQDEVIIIDSSSFTDTNDKSRDLNFSHLTNCVVLVCVETSAIRGDALKDCVFYTGAIFGSLWLEHCDGCEFIVACRQLRVHSSTGTTFHLRISSYPIIEDCQLMQFGPYRLQFDGLKAQLERLGLQKDPGLWAKVKDFKWHKTQQSPNWSICDPKQPLPKIPGKLEDLVSYD
;
A
#
# COMPACT_ATOMS: atom_id res chain seq x y z
N MET A 1 -18.44 -9.38 22.30
CA MET A 1 -17.59 -8.27 21.83
C MET A 1 -16.47 -8.96 21.07
N MET A 2 -16.46 -8.92 19.74
CA MET A 2 -15.36 -9.49 18.97
C MET A 2 -14.17 -8.56 19.17
N GLU A 3 -13.12 -9.02 19.84
CA GLU A 3 -11.82 -8.37 19.76
C GLU A 3 -11.36 -8.49 18.31
N PHE A 4 -11.32 -7.36 17.61
CA PHE A 4 -10.62 -7.28 16.35
C PHE A 4 -9.14 -7.31 16.70
N ASP A 5 -8.48 -8.40 16.34
CA ASP A 5 -7.04 -8.51 16.42
C ASP A 5 -6.47 -7.54 15.35
N GLU A 6 -5.97 -6.38 15.79
CA GLU A 6 -5.45 -5.30 14.94
C GLU A 6 -4.14 -4.79 15.56
N LEU A 7 -3.07 -4.70 14.76
CA LEU A 7 -1.84 -4.01 15.18
C LEU A 7 -1.95 -2.55 14.81
N VAL A 8 -1.70 -1.67 15.78
CA VAL A 8 -1.93 -0.24 15.63
C VAL A 8 -0.65 0.55 15.82
N HIS A 9 -0.29 1.39 14.84
CA HIS A 9 0.82 2.33 14.90
C HIS A 9 0.30 3.76 14.70
N VAL A 10 0.48 4.61 15.72
CA VAL A 10 -0.08 5.98 15.72
C VAL A 10 0.92 7.01 16.21
N ASN A 11 0.85 8.23 15.69
CA ASN A 11 1.63 9.40 16.14
C ASN A 11 3.14 9.18 16.07
N LYS A 12 3.65 8.64 14.96
CA LYS A 12 5.09 8.49 14.72
C LYS A 12 5.58 9.47 13.69
N GLN A 13 6.83 9.88 13.84
CA GLN A 13 7.50 10.80 12.94
C GLN A 13 8.96 10.40 12.74
N ASP A 14 9.46 10.49 11.51
CA ASP A 14 10.88 10.23 11.18
C ASP A 14 11.34 8.80 11.55
N GLU A 15 10.41 7.85 11.54
CA GLU A 15 10.64 6.46 11.95
C GLU A 15 10.65 5.47 10.78
N VAL A 16 11.46 4.42 10.92
CA VAL A 16 11.37 3.20 10.10
C VAL A 16 10.65 2.13 10.92
N ILE A 17 9.47 1.71 10.46
CA ILE A 17 8.61 0.72 11.12
C ILE A 17 8.69 -0.58 10.32
N ILE A 18 9.07 -1.68 10.97
CA ILE A 18 9.17 -3.00 10.34
C ILE A 18 8.17 -3.93 11.00
N ILE A 19 7.27 -4.48 10.19
CA ILE A 19 6.29 -5.50 10.57
C ILE A 19 6.75 -6.82 9.96
N ASP A 20 7.37 -7.65 10.78
CA ASP A 20 7.82 -9.00 10.47
C ASP A 20 7.08 -10.05 11.30
N SER A 21 7.38 -11.33 11.06
CA SER A 21 6.76 -12.43 11.79
C SER A 21 6.97 -12.35 13.31
N SER A 22 8.07 -11.78 13.79
CA SER A 22 8.32 -11.67 15.24
C SER A 22 7.43 -10.62 15.91
N SER A 23 7.10 -9.55 15.18
CA SER A 23 6.20 -8.48 15.63
C SER A 23 4.71 -8.74 15.36
N PHE A 24 4.40 -9.74 14.52
CA PHE A 24 3.08 -9.97 13.95
C PHE A 24 2.47 -11.35 14.29
N THR A 25 3.19 -12.20 15.01
CA THR A 25 2.62 -13.47 15.50
C THR A 25 1.64 -13.25 16.65
N ASP A 26 0.38 -13.59 16.44
CA ASP A 26 -0.55 -13.96 17.50
C ASP A 26 -0.91 -15.46 17.41
N THR A 27 -1.24 -16.06 18.55
CA THR A 27 -1.30 -17.52 18.81
C THR A 27 -2.34 -18.33 17.99
N ASN A 28 -3.09 -17.70 17.09
CA ASN A 28 -4.24 -18.29 16.40
C ASN A 28 -4.23 -17.96 14.90
N ASP A 29 -3.38 -18.62 14.10
CA ASP A 29 -3.50 -18.99 12.66
C ASP A 29 -4.32 -18.08 11.69
N LYS A 30 -4.51 -16.80 12.00
CA LYS A 30 -5.34 -15.83 11.29
C LYS A 30 -4.48 -14.61 11.00
N SER A 31 -4.53 -14.14 9.76
CA SER A 31 -3.90 -12.88 9.37
C SER A 31 -4.56 -11.73 10.14
N ARG A 32 -3.76 -10.93 10.84
CA ARG A 32 -4.20 -9.76 11.60
C ARG A 32 -4.40 -8.54 10.68
N ASP A 33 -5.25 -7.59 11.08
CA ASP A 33 -5.35 -6.29 10.40
C ASP A 33 -4.26 -5.32 10.90
N LEU A 34 -3.86 -4.36 10.06
CA LEU A 34 -2.90 -3.32 10.39
C LEU A 34 -3.53 -1.93 10.29
N ASN A 35 -3.25 -1.10 11.29
CA ASN A 35 -3.68 0.29 11.34
C ASN A 35 -2.48 1.23 11.45
N PHE A 36 -2.44 2.22 10.56
CA PHE A 36 -1.45 3.28 10.59
C PHE A 36 -2.17 4.63 10.61
N SER A 37 -2.00 5.40 11.67
CA SER A 37 -2.67 6.70 11.80
C SER A 37 -1.72 7.81 12.23
N HIS A 38 -1.86 9.02 11.69
CA HIS A 38 -1.03 10.18 12.10
C HIS A 38 0.48 9.90 12.01
N LEU A 39 0.93 9.41 10.85
CA LEU A 39 2.36 9.22 10.57
C LEU A 39 2.87 10.38 9.72
N THR A 40 4.08 10.84 9.99
CA THR A 40 4.75 11.88 9.20
C THR A 40 6.18 11.51 8.90
N ASN A 41 6.59 11.53 7.63
CA ASN A 41 7.94 11.18 7.21
C ASN A 41 8.41 9.79 7.73
N CYS A 42 7.50 8.81 7.68
CA CYS A 42 7.78 7.45 8.11
C CYS A 42 8.01 6.52 6.92
N VAL A 43 8.85 5.51 7.12
CA VAL A 43 8.98 4.38 6.18
C VAL A 43 8.46 3.13 6.86
N VAL A 44 7.49 2.48 6.24
CA VAL A 44 6.84 1.28 6.78
C VAL A 44 7.15 0.10 5.86
N LEU A 45 7.66 -0.98 6.44
CA LEU A 45 7.87 -2.26 5.77
C LEU A 45 6.96 -3.32 6.40
N VAL A 46 6.12 -3.95 5.58
CA VAL A 46 5.23 -5.05 5.99
C VAL A 46 5.63 -6.29 5.20
N CYS A 47 6.37 -7.20 5.82
CA CYS A 47 6.84 -8.45 5.19
C CYS A 47 5.95 -9.67 5.47
N VAL A 48 4.81 -9.45 6.13
CA VAL A 48 3.88 -10.49 6.56
C VAL A 48 2.60 -10.49 5.73
N GLU A 49 1.89 -11.62 5.73
CA GLU A 49 0.55 -11.70 5.14
C GLU A 49 -0.47 -11.08 6.09
N THR A 50 -1.22 -10.10 5.61
CA THR A 50 -2.26 -9.41 6.38
C THR A 50 -3.59 -9.45 5.63
N SER A 51 -4.71 -9.47 6.35
CA SER A 51 -6.04 -9.41 5.76
C SER A 51 -6.37 -8.01 5.25
N ALA A 52 -6.06 -6.97 6.01
CA ALA A 52 -6.32 -5.60 5.62
C ALA A 52 -5.31 -4.62 6.24
N ILE A 53 -5.09 -3.52 5.51
CA ILE A 53 -4.36 -2.36 6.02
C ILE A 53 -5.30 -1.16 5.95
N ARG A 54 -5.41 -0.44 7.06
CA ARG A 54 -6.04 0.88 7.15
C ARG A 54 -4.99 1.95 7.41
N GLY A 55 -5.05 3.03 6.64
CA GLY A 55 -4.23 4.23 6.82
C GLY A 55 -5.09 5.48 6.96
N ASP A 56 -4.78 6.33 7.93
CA ASP A 56 -5.42 7.65 8.09
C ASP A 56 -4.39 8.73 8.47
N ALA A 57 -4.54 9.94 7.94
CA ALA A 57 -3.66 11.07 8.22
C ALA A 57 -2.16 10.73 8.06
N LEU A 58 -1.78 10.26 6.87
CA LEU A 58 -0.42 9.88 6.53
C LEU A 58 0.23 10.99 5.69
N LYS A 59 1.41 11.44 6.08
CA LYS A 59 2.10 12.53 5.38
C LYS A 59 3.55 12.18 5.06
N ASP A 60 3.96 12.37 3.82
CA ASP A 60 5.35 12.15 3.36
C ASP A 60 5.86 10.74 3.72
N CYS A 61 4.97 9.73 3.73
CA CYS A 61 5.30 8.36 4.15
C CYS A 61 5.53 7.43 2.96
N VAL A 62 6.40 6.44 3.14
CA VAL A 62 6.63 5.39 2.14
C VAL A 62 6.29 4.02 2.72
N PHE A 63 5.43 3.27 2.03
CA PHE A 63 5.00 1.94 2.44
C PHE A 63 5.49 0.88 1.46
N TYR A 64 6.17 -0.13 1.99
CA TYR A 64 6.56 -1.34 1.29
C TYR A 64 5.77 -2.51 1.85
N THR A 65 4.98 -3.19 1.03
CA THR A 65 4.19 -4.33 1.53
C THR A 65 4.38 -5.58 0.69
N GLY A 66 4.32 -6.71 1.38
CA GLY A 66 3.96 -8.00 0.80
C GLY A 66 2.49 -8.08 0.41
N ALA A 67 1.95 -9.29 0.41
CA ALA A 67 0.58 -9.57 0.01
C ALA A 67 -0.45 -9.16 1.08
N ILE A 68 -1.37 -8.28 0.70
CA ILE A 68 -2.57 -7.94 1.47
C ILE A 68 -3.74 -8.77 0.90
N PHE A 69 -4.22 -9.75 1.67
CA PHE A 69 -5.25 -10.73 1.26
C PHE A 69 -6.67 -10.16 1.17
N GLY A 70 -6.84 -8.88 1.48
CA GLY A 70 -8.08 -8.15 1.36
C GLY A 70 -7.84 -6.73 0.87
N SER A 71 -8.22 -5.75 1.70
CA SER A 71 -8.27 -4.35 1.31
C SER A 71 -7.12 -3.52 1.88
N LEU A 72 -6.60 -2.62 1.06
CA LEU A 72 -5.91 -1.42 1.49
C LEU A 72 -6.92 -0.26 1.44
N TRP A 73 -7.22 0.31 2.61
CA TRP A 73 -8.12 1.46 2.72
C TRP A 73 -7.36 2.65 3.31
N LEU A 74 -7.37 3.76 2.59
CA LEU A 74 -6.57 4.94 2.89
C LEU A 74 -7.45 6.19 2.91
N GLU A 75 -7.21 7.03 3.90
CA GLU A 75 -7.85 8.33 4.06
C GLU A 75 -6.79 9.39 4.44
N HIS A 76 -6.95 10.62 3.95
CA HIS A 76 -6.08 11.75 4.30
C HIS A 76 -4.57 11.48 4.10
N CYS A 77 -4.19 10.95 2.92
CA CYS A 77 -2.79 10.77 2.55
C CYS A 77 -2.27 11.96 1.73
N ASP A 78 -1.13 12.54 2.12
CA ASP A 78 -0.51 13.69 1.45
C ASP A 78 0.98 13.42 1.19
N GLY A 79 1.39 13.42 -0.08
CA GLY A 79 2.79 13.21 -0.46
C GLY A 79 3.31 11.80 -0.18
N CYS A 80 2.43 10.79 -0.10
CA CYS A 80 2.81 9.42 0.25
C CYS A 80 3.12 8.56 -0.98
N GLU A 81 3.92 7.51 -0.77
CA GLU A 81 4.20 6.49 -1.79
C GLU A 81 3.94 5.08 -1.26
N PHE A 82 3.19 4.28 -2.02
CA PHE A 82 2.79 2.93 -1.64
C PHE A 82 3.25 1.91 -2.68
N ILE A 83 4.13 1.00 -2.28
CA ILE A 83 4.59 -0.14 -3.06
C ILE A 83 3.87 -1.38 -2.51
N VAL A 84 2.74 -1.71 -3.12
CA VAL A 84 1.73 -2.60 -2.53
C VAL A 84 1.19 -3.66 -3.49
N ALA A 85 0.91 -4.84 -2.95
CA ALA A 85 0.15 -5.89 -3.63
C ALA A 85 -1.10 -6.26 -2.81
N CYS A 86 -2.30 -6.11 -3.36
CA CYS A 86 -3.55 -6.30 -2.63
C CYS A 86 -4.70 -6.82 -3.50
N ARG A 87 -5.83 -7.18 -2.89
CA ARG A 87 -7.06 -7.49 -3.67
C ARG A 87 -7.84 -6.25 -4.04
N GLN A 88 -7.87 -5.26 -3.15
CA GLN A 88 -8.70 -4.06 -3.27
C GLN A 88 -7.95 -2.84 -2.75
N LEU A 89 -8.08 -1.72 -3.46
CA LEU A 89 -7.55 -0.41 -3.05
C LEU A 89 -8.68 0.60 -3.07
N ARG A 90 -8.88 1.29 -1.95
CA ARG A 90 -9.81 2.41 -1.79
C ARG A 90 -9.08 3.58 -1.15
N VAL A 91 -9.14 4.75 -1.78
CA VAL A 91 -8.47 5.96 -1.32
C VAL A 91 -9.46 7.11 -1.26
N HIS A 92 -9.46 7.85 -0.17
CA HIS A 92 -10.36 8.99 0.05
C HIS A 92 -9.57 10.22 0.52
N SER A 93 -10.01 11.42 0.14
CA SER A 93 -9.46 12.71 0.62
C SER A 93 -7.94 12.82 0.60
N SER A 94 -7.29 12.39 -0.49
CA SER A 94 -5.82 12.26 -0.56
C SER A 94 -5.24 13.03 -1.76
N THR A 95 -4.00 13.48 -1.64
CA THR A 95 -3.34 14.27 -2.68
C THR A 95 -1.88 13.88 -2.86
N GLY A 96 -1.36 14.05 -4.08
CA GLY A 96 0.06 13.86 -4.39
C GLY A 96 0.60 12.48 -4.02
N THR A 97 -0.26 11.46 -4.06
CA THR A 97 0.06 10.12 -3.57
C THR A 97 0.26 9.14 -4.73
N THR A 98 1.35 8.38 -4.67
CA THR A 98 1.75 7.44 -5.72
C THR A 98 1.57 6.00 -5.29
N PHE A 99 1.06 5.15 -6.18
CA PHE A 99 0.87 3.72 -5.99
C PHE A 99 1.65 2.90 -7.03
N HIS A 100 2.64 2.15 -6.57
CA HIS A 100 3.25 1.05 -7.31
C HIS A 100 2.52 -0.24 -6.95
N LEU A 101 1.56 -0.63 -7.79
CA LEU A 101 0.45 -1.49 -7.39
C LEU A 101 0.37 -2.77 -8.22
N ARG A 102 0.15 -3.91 -7.55
CA ARG A 102 -0.37 -5.14 -8.16
C ARG A 102 -1.69 -5.50 -7.51
N ILE A 103 -2.76 -5.59 -8.30
CA ILE A 103 -4.12 -5.67 -7.76
C ILE A 103 -5.04 -6.55 -8.60
N SER A 104 -5.95 -7.29 -7.95
CA SER A 104 -6.96 -8.14 -8.61
C SER A 104 -8.27 -7.44 -8.96
N SER A 105 -8.37 -6.14 -8.71
CA SER A 105 -9.55 -5.30 -8.96
C SER A 105 -9.15 -3.90 -9.41
N TYR A 106 -10.12 -3.07 -9.76
CA TYR A 106 -9.87 -1.68 -10.15
C TYR A 106 -9.70 -0.81 -8.89
N PRO A 107 -8.61 -0.04 -8.76
CA PRO A 107 -8.48 0.94 -7.69
C PRO A 107 -9.64 1.91 -7.69
N ILE A 108 -10.10 2.31 -6.50
CA ILE A 108 -11.15 3.31 -6.35
C ILE A 108 -10.56 4.52 -5.62
N ILE A 109 -10.75 5.70 -6.19
CA ILE A 109 -10.42 6.98 -5.55
C ILE A 109 -11.68 7.84 -5.41
N GLU A 110 -11.72 8.67 -4.38
CA GLU A 110 -12.80 9.63 -4.13
C GLU A 110 -12.22 10.87 -3.43
N ASP A 111 -12.61 12.08 -3.83
CA ASP A 111 -12.04 13.34 -3.31
C ASP A 111 -10.50 13.38 -3.35
N CYS A 112 -9.89 12.77 -4.36
CA CYS A 112 -8.44 12.71 -4.52
C CYS A 112 -7.93 13.62 -5.63
N GLN A 113 -6.66 14.01 -5.58
CA GLN A 113 -5.99 14.82 -6.61
C GLN A 113 -4.54 14.37 -6.80
N LEU A 114 -3.98 14.58 -7.99
CA LEU A 114 -2.56 14.30 -8.29
C LEU A 114 -2.12 12.87 -7.94
N MET A 115 -3.03 11.91 -8.12
CA MET A 115 -2.75 10.50 -7.84
C MET A 115 -1.95 9.88 -8.99
N GLN A 116 -0.99 9.02 -8.68
CA GLN A 116 -0.22 8.32 -9.72
C GLN A 116 -0.25 6.81 -9.51
N PHE A 117 -0.32 6.04 -10.59
CA PHE A 117 -0.37 4.58 -10.55
C PHE A 117 0.66 3.98 -11.50
N GLY A 118 1.43 3.02 -11.00
CA GLY A 118 2.48 2.31 -11.73
C GLY A 118 2.59 0.85 -11.29
N PRO A 119 3.48 0.07 -11.93
CA PRO A 119 3.64 -1.34 -11.61
C PRO A 119 4.35 -1.55 -10.27
N TYR A 120 3.92 -2.58 -9.54
CA TYR A 120 4.59 -3.07 -8.32
C TYR A 120 5.86 -3.86 -8.66
N ARG A 121 6.96 -3.46 -8.04
CA ARG A 121 8.33 -3.89 -8.35
C ARG A 121 9.15 -4.35 -7.14
N LEU A 122 8.53 -4.47 -5.96
CA LEU A 122 9.23 -4.89 -4.74
C LEU A 122 9.68 -6.34 -4.84
N GLN A 123 10.84 -6.63 -4.24
CA GLN A 123 11.39 -7.96 -4.06
C GLN A 123 11.86 -8.13 -2.61
N PHE A 124 11.49 -9.25 -1.98
CA PHE A 124 12.03 -9.71 -0.70
C PHE A 124 11.80 -11.22 -0.53
N ASP A 125 12.47 -11.84 0.44
CA ASP A 125 12.36 -13.28 0.66
C ASP A 125 10.92 -13.69 1.05
N GLY A 126 10.41 -14.75 0.44
CA GLY A 126 9.03 -15.22 0.64
C GLY A 126 7.95 -14.47 -0.15
N LEU A 127 8.21 -13.29 -0.74
CA LEU A 127 7.20 -12.51 -1.49
C LEU A 127 6.55 -13.32 -2.62
N LYS A 128 7.34 -14.09 -3.37
CA LYS A 128 6.83 -14.92 -4.47
C LYS A 128 5.73 -15.88 -4.00
N ALA A 129 5.94 -16.55 -2.87
CA ALA A 129 4.97 -17.49 -2.31
C ALA A 129 3.71 -16.77 -1.80
N GLN A 130 3.87 -15.58 -1.20
CA GLN A 130 2.73 -14.73 -0.81
C GLN A 130 1.88 -14.33 -2.02
N LEU A 131 2.51 -13.89 -3.11
CA LEU A 131 1.82 -13.50 -4.34
C LEU A 131 1.12 -14.67 -5.03
N GLU A 132 1.71 -15.87 -5.00
CA GLU A 132 1.07 -17.09 -5.49
C GLU A 132 -0.21 -17.41 -4.69
N ARG A 133 -0.16 -17.35 -3.35
CA ARG A 133 -1.34 -17.54 -2.49
C ARG A 133 -2.40 -16.44 -2.68
N LEU A 134 -1.97 -15.20 -2.94
CA LEU A 134 -2.87 -14.10 -3.25
C LEU A 134 -3.56 -14.25 -4.63
N GLY A 135 -2.98 -15.06 -5.53
CA GLY A 135 -3.41 -15.21 -6.92
C GLY A 135 -2.90 -14.10 -7.85
N LEU A 136 -1.79 -13.44 -7.47
CA LEU A 136 -1.17 -12.31 -8.18
C LEU A 136 0.30 -12.61 -8.56
N GLN A 137 0.60 -13.87 -8.91
CA GLN A 137 1.90 -14.29 -9.40
C GLN A 137 2.32 -13.57 -10.70
N LYS A 138 1.34 -13.16 -11.51
CA LYS A 138 1.52 -12.27 -12.66
C LYS A 138 0.80 -10.96 -12.40
N ASP A 139 1.34 -9.85 -12.90
CA ASP A 139 0.65 -8.57 -12.86
C ASP A 139 -0.50 -8.56 -13.89
N PRO A 140 -1.76 -8.41 -13.46
CA PRO A 140 -2.88 -8.30 -14.39
C PRO A 140 -3.02 -6.91 -15.03
N GLY A 141 -2.21 -5.92 -14.62
CA GLY A 141 -2.23 -4.56 -15.17
C GLY A 141 -3.45 -3.73 -14.77
N LEU A 142 -4.23 -4.18 -13.77
CA LEU A 142 -5.46 -3.51 -13.37
C LEU A 142 -5.24 -2.20 -12.62
N TRP A 143 -4.01 -1.96 -12.13
CA TRP A 143 -3.60 -0.70 -11.55
C TRP A 143 -3.76 0.49 -12.52
N ALA A 144 -3.73 0.24 -13.83
CA ALA A 144 -3.94 1.26 -14.87
C ALA A 144 -5.42 1.60 -15.14
N LYS A 145 -6.37 0.97 -14.41
CA LYS A 145 -7.82 1.15 -14.57
C LYS A 145 -8.46 1.67 -13.29
N VAL A 146 -8.22 2.94 -12.98
CA VAL A 146 -8.72 3.58 -11.75
C VAL A 146 -10.14 4.09 -11.94
N LYS A 147 -11.00 3.81 -10.95
CA LYS A 147 -12.35 4.34 -10.84
C LYS A 147 -12.33 5.56 -9.91
N ASP A 148 -12.55 6.74 -10.48
CA ASP A 148 -12.79 7.96 -9.72
C ASP A 148 -14.29 8.11 -9.46
N PHE A 149 -14.70 7.94 -8.20
CA PHE A 149 -16.11 7.82 -7.81
C PHE A 149 -16.91 9.10 -8.05
N LYS A 150 -16.29 10.28 -7.90
CA LYS A 150 -16.95 11.59 -8.06
C LYS A 150 -16.78 12.18 -9.45
N TRP A 151 -16.08 11.48 -10.35
CA TRP A 151 -15.93 11.90 -11.73
C TRP A 151 -16.99 11.25 -12.65
N HIS A 152 -18.07 11.97 -12.90
CA HIS A 152 -19.19 11.48 -13.73
C HIS A 152 -19.06 11.80 -15.23
N LYS A 153 -17.91 12.32 -15.68
CA LYS A 153 -17.71 12.67 -17.10
C LYS A 153 -17.17 11.49 -17.89
N THR A 154 -17.38 11.49 -19.20
CA THR A 154 -16.93 10.43 -20.12
C THR A 154 -15.42 10.44 -20.37
N GLN A 155 -14.80 11.62 -20.29
CA GLN A 155 -13.35 11.78 -20.39
C GLN A 155 -12.63 11.20 -19.17
N GLN A 156 -11.34 10.92 -19.31
CA GLN A 156 -10.49 10.52 -18.19
C GLN A 156 -10.54 11.58 -17.06
N SER A 157 -10.62 11.11 -15.81
CA SER A 157 -10.51 11.98 -14.65
C SER A 157 -9.13 12.64 -14.60
N PRO A 158 -9.04 13.96 -14.38
CA PRO A 158 -7.77 14.65 -14.22
C PRO A 158 -7.10 14.38 -12.86
N ASN A 159 -7.80 13.70 -11.94
CA ASN A 159 -7.34 13.48 -10.58
C ASN A 159 -6.26 12.38 -10.47
N TRP A 160 -6.03 11.62 -11.53
CA TRP A 160 -5.04 10.56 -11.55
C TRP A 160 -4.37 10.39 -12.92
N SER A 161 -3.13 9.89 -12.89
CA SER A 161 -2.38 9.53 -14.08
C SER A 161 -1.60 8.23 -13.88
N ILE A 162 -1.03 7.72 -14.97
CA ILE A 162 -0.04 6.64 -14.92
C ILE A 162 1.33 7.27 -14.57
N CYS A 163 2.15 6.58 -13.77
CA CYS A 163 3.53 7.00 -13.49
C CYS A 163 4.35 7.05 -14.79
N ASP A 164 5.25 8.03 -14.93
CA ASP A 164 6.25 7.99 -15.99
C ASP A 164 7.18 6.78 -15.76
N PRO A 165 7.39 5.89 -16.74
CA PRO A 165 8.35 4.78 -16.61
C PRO A 165 9.77 5.21 -16.22
N LYS A 166 10.15 6.47 -16.48
CA LYS A 166 11.44 7.06 -16.09
C LYS A 166 11.44 7.65 -14.68
N GLN A 167 10.28 7.76 -14.03
CA GLN A 167 10.19 8.22 -12.65
C GLN A 167 10.91 7.20 -11.76
N PRO A 168 11.89 7.63 -10.95
CA PRO A 168 12.56 6.74 -10.03
C PRO A 168 11.58 6.26 -8.95
N LEU A 169 11.76 5.02 -8.50
CA LEU A 169 11.11 4.51 -7.30
C LEU A 169 11.69 5.21 -6.06
N PRO A 170 10.95 5.26 -4.95
CA PRO A 170 11.45 5.89 -3.74
C PRO A 170 12.70 5.16 -3.24
N LYS A 171 13.62 5.92 -2.65
CA LYS A 171 14.88 5.37 -2.15
C LYS A 171 14.59 4.43 -0.99
N ILE A 172 15.12 3.21 -1.05
CA ILE A 172 15.10 2.27 0.07
C ILE A 172 16.08 2.81 1.14
N PRO A 173 15.64 3.05 2.38
CA PRO A 173 16.53 3.50 3.45
C PRO A 173 17.57 2.44 3.81
N GLY A 174 18.75 2.85 4.27
CA GLY A 174 19.84 1.96 4.69
C GLY A 174 19.43 0.83 5.63
N LYS A 175 18.46 1.06 6.52
CA LYS A 175 17.93 0.05 7.44
C LYS A 175 17.18 -1.10 6.74
N LEU A 176 16.75 -0.90 5.49
CA LEU A 176 15.93 -1.84 4.72
C LEU A 176 16.67 -2.41 3.50
N GLU A 177 17.89 -1.95 3.19
CA GLU A 177 18.65 -2.35 1.98
C GLU A 177 18.94 -3.86 1.92
N ASP A 178 19.11 -4.51 3.07
CA ASP A 178 19.31 -5.97 3.16
C ASP A 178 18.00 -6.77 3.16
N LEU A 179 16.85 -6.10 3.29
CA LEU A 179 15.53 -6.73 3.44
C LEU A 179 14.70 -6.68 2.17
N VAL A 180 14.79 -5.58 1.43
CA VAL A 180 13.99 -5.34 0.23
C VAL A 180 14.84 -4.77 -0.90
N SER A 181 14.43 -5.05 -2.12
CA SER A 181 15.00 -4.49 -3.35
C SER A 181 13.91 -4.25 -4.38
N TYR A 182 14.28 -3.68 -5.52
CA TYR A 182 13.43 -3.58 -6.70
C TYR A 182 13.93 -4.53 -7.80
N ASP A 183 13.01 -4.96 -8.67
CA ASP A 183 13.34 -5.73 -9.88
C ASP A 183 13.94 -4.89 -11.04
#